data_AF-A0A1Y6B4B8-F1
#
_entry.id   AF-A0A1Y6B4B8-F1
#
_cell.length_a   1.000
_cell.length_b   1.000
_cell.length_c   1.000
_cell.angle_alpha   90.00
_cell.angle_beta   90.00
_cell.angle_gamma   90.00
#
_symmetry.space_group_name_H-M   'P 1'
#
loop_
_entity.id
_entity.type
_entity.pdbx_description
1 polymer ?
#
loop_
_entity_poly.entity_id
_entity_poly.type
_entity_poly.pdbx_seq_one_letter_code
_entity_poly.pdbx_strand_id
1 'polypeptide(L)'
;MKPQEKYRMYALVVGANFESITYIIAAWFAGDWLDENYPRDFTWSIVTYLLGLILIIRSWYVMFRIMIRAQNRDKNEGSGS
;
A
#
# COMPACT_ATOMS: atom_id res chain seq x y z
N MET A 1 1.91 24.36 -5.52
CA MET A 1 0.91 23.29 -5.43
C MET A 1 -0.47 23.87 -5.31
N LYS A 2 -1.33 23.61 -6.29
CA LYS A 2 -2.73 24.07 -6.26
C LYS A 2 -3.48 23.31 -5.14
N PRO A 3 -4.51 23.90 -4.50
CA PRO A 3 -5.24 23.24 -3.41
C PRO A 3 -5.74 21.83 -3.79
N GLN A 4 -6.18 21.66 -5.04
CA GLN A 4 -6.70 20.40 -5.56
C GLN A 4 -5.66 19.26 -5.64
N GLU A 5 -4.38 19.58 -5.86
CA GLU A 5 -3.31 18.58 -5.89
C GLU A 5 -2.96 18.07 -4.49
N LYS A 6 -3.02 18.95 -3.48
CA LYS A 6 -2.83 18.56 -2.08
C LYS A 6 -3.89 17.56 -1.66
N TYR A 7 -5.17 17.83 -1.93
CA TYR A 7 -6.26 16.89 -1.62
C TYR A 7 -6.08 15.54 -2.32
N ARG A 8 -5.60 15.52 -3.57
CA ARG A 8 -5.33 14.27 -4.30
C ARG A 8 -4.20 13.46 -3.67
N MET A 9 -3.13 14.11 -3.19
CA MET A 9 -2.04 13.43 -2.47
C MET A 9 -2.50 12.89 -1.12
N TYR A 10 -3.27 13.66 -0.36
CA TYR A 10 -3.86 13.18 0.89
C TYR A 10 -4.78 11.97 0.67
N ALA A 11 -5.63 12.00 -0.35
CA ALA A 11 -6.50 10.87 -0.70
C ALA A 11 -5.71 9.61 -1.07
N LEU A 12 -4.58 9.75 -1.78
CA LEU A 12 -3.68 8.63 -2.11
C LEU A 12 -3.04 8.02 -0.87
N VAL A 13 -2.56 8.84 0.06
CA VAL A 13 -1.97 8.36 1.33
C VAL A 13 -3.02 7.65 2.17
N VAL A 14 -4.20 8.24 2.32
CA VAL A 14 -5.30 7.62 3.07
C VAL A 14 -5.71 6.29 2.42
N GLY A 15 -5.83 6.25 1.08
CA GLY A 15 -6.11 5.03 0.33
C GLY A 15 -5.09 3.93 0.59
N ALA A 16 -3.79 4.24 0.51
CA ALA A 16 -2.72 3.27 0.78
C ALA A 16 -2.75 2.75 2.24
N ASN A 17 -3.11 3.60 3.21
CA ASN A 17 -3.27 3.18 4.60
C ASN A 17 -4.47 2.23 4.78
N PHE A 18 -5.62 2.54 4.19
CA PHE A 18 -6.79 1.64 4.22
C PHE A 18 -6.48 0.31 3.56
N GLU A 19 -5.84 0.33 2.39
CA GLU A 19 -5.43 -0.89 1.69
C GLU A 19 -4.48 -1.73 2.55
N SER A 20 -3.57 -1.07 3.28
CA SER A 20 -2.67 -1.75 4.21
C SER A 20 -3.41 -2.45 5.35
N ILE A 21 -4.38 -1.78 5.96
CA ILE A 21 -5.24 -2.36 7.00
C ILE A 21 -6.01 -3.56 6.45
N THR A 22 -6.58 -3.43 5.23
CA THR A 22 -7.27 -4.54 4.57
C THR A 22 -6.35 -5.74 4.36
N TYR A 23 -5.12 -5.53 3.90
CA TYR A 23 -4.16 -6.63 3.73
C TYR A 23 -3.78 -7.30 5.05
N ILE A 24 -3.64 -6.55 6.15
CA ILE A 24 -3.36 -7.12 7.48
C ILE A 24 -4.52 -7.99 7.94
N ILE A 25 -5.75 -7.49 7.86
CA ILE A 25 -6.95 -8.23 8.28
C ILE A 25 -7.11 -9.49 7.42
N ALA A 26 -6.93 -9.38 6.10
CA ALA A 26 -7.01 -10.51 5.19
C ALA A 26 -5.92 -11.54 5.46
N ALA A 27 -4.68 -11.12 5.72
CA ALA A 27 -3.58 -12.01 6.05
C ALA A 27 -3.81 -12.77 7.37
N TRP A 28 -4.36 -12.09 8.38
CA TRP A 28 -4.71 -12.72 9.64
C TRP A 28 -5.82 -13.76 9.46
N PHE A 29 -6.94 -13.38 8.85
CA PHE A 29 -8.06 -14.30 8.62
C PHE A 29 -7.68 -15.49 7.74
N ALA A 30 -6.89 -15.25 6.68
CA ALA A 30 -6.40 -16.32 5.83
C ALA A 30 -5.41 -17.24 6.55
N GLY A 31 -4.59 -16.69 7.45
CA GLY A 31 -3.66 -17.45 8.28
C GLY A 31 -4.41 -18.41 9.19
N ASP A 32 -5.34 -17.89 10.01
CA ASP A 32 -6.18 -18.70 10.91
C ASP A 32 -6.96 -19.76 10.13
N TRP A 33 -7.61 -19.38 9.02
CA TRP A 33 -8.39 -20.33 8.22
C TRP A 33 -7.50 -21.44 7.63
N LEU A 34 -6.29 -21.12 7.17
CA LEU A 34 -5.36 -22.12 6.65
C LEU A 34 -4.80 -23.02 7.76
N ASP A 35 -4.54 -22.47 8.94
CA ASP A 35 -4.08 -23.24 10.10
C ASP A 35 -5.16 -24.25 10.55
N GLU A 36 -6.44 -23.85 10.51
CA GLU A 36 -7.57 -24.74 10.82
C GLU A 36 -7.80 -25.83 9.75
N ASN A 37 -7.74 -25.47 8.46
CA ASN A 37 -8.11 -26.38 7.37
C ASN A 37 -6.95 -27.21 6.82
N TYR A 38 -5.71 -26.75 7.01
CA TYR A 38 -4.50 -27.38 6.48
C TYR A 38 -3.38 -27.39 7.53
N PRO A 39 -3.55 -28.11 8.66
CA PRO A 39 -2.56 -28.14 9.71
C PRO A 39 -1.21 -28.68 9.21
N ARG A 40 -0.13 -27.98 9.56
CA ARG A 40 1.26 -28.32 9.24
C ARG A 40 2.12 -28.17 10.49
N ASP A 41 3.38 -28.60 10.38
CA ASP A 41 4.39 -28.39 11.44
C ASP A 41 4.77 -26.90 11.61
N PHE A 42 4.28 -26.02 10.74
CA PHE A 42 4.46 -24.58 10.79
C PHE A 42 3.12 -23.87 10.67
N THR A 43 3.07 -22.63 11.15
CA THR A 43 1.88 -21.77 11.14
C THR A 43 1.79 -21.00 9.82
N TRP A 44 0.67 -21.13 9.11
CA TRP A 44 0.38 -20.42 7.86
C TRP A 44 0.33 -18.91 8.03
N SER A 45 0.00 -18.43 9.23
CA SER A 45 0.10 -17.02 9.59
C SER A 45 1.45 -16.39 9.22
N ILE A 46 2.57 -17.11 9.33
CA ILE A 46 3.90 -16.59 8.92
C ILE A 46 3.92 -16.29 7.42
N VAL A 47 3.38 -17.21 6.60
CA VAL A 47 3.37 -17.09 5.14
C VAL A 47 2.40 -15.98 4.70
N THR A 48 1.20 -15.94 5.27
CA THR A 48 0.18 -14.95 4.91
C THR A 48 0.59 -13.54 5.35
N TYR A 49 1.23 -13.37 6.51
CA TYR A 49 1.77 -12.07 6.92
C TYR A 49 2.90 -11.59 6.02
N LEU A 50 3.82 -12.47 5.59
CA LEU A 50 4.86 -12.08 4.63
C LEU A 50 4.28 -11.65 3.28
N LEU A 51 3.28 -12.37 2.78
CA LEU A 51 2.56 -11.99 1.57
C LEU A 51 1.82 -10.65 1.74
N GLY A 52 1.14 -10.46 2.86
CA GLY A 52 0.47 -9.19 3.21
C GLY A 52 1.46 -8.03 3.24
N LEU A 53 2.63 -8.21 3.86
CA LEU A 53 3.68 -7.20 3.93
C LEU A 53 4.20 -6.82 2.52
N ILE A 54 4.40 -7.80 1.64
CA ILE A 54 4.82 -7.54 0.25
C ILE A 54 3.77 -6.67 -0.49
N LEU A 55 2.49 -6.97 -0.30
CA LEU A 55 1.39 -6.21 -0.91
C LEU A 55 1.33 -4.78 -0.36
N ILE A 56 1.53 -4.60 0.95
CA ILE A 56 1.63 -3.28 1.59
C ILE A 56 2.78 -2.49 0.98
N ILE A 57 3.99 -3.05 0.95
CA ILE A 57 5.18 -2.38 0.40
C ILE A 57 4.93 -1.99 -1.07
N ARG A 58 4.28 -2.86 -1.86
CA ARG A 58 3.90 -2.59 -3.24
C ARG A 58 2.93 -1.40 -3.34
N SER A 59 1.89 -1.35 -2.52
CA SER A 59 0.91 -0.23 -2.52
C SER A 59 1.61 1.09 -2.22
N TRP A 60 2.44 1.13 -1.17
CA TRP A 60 3.23 2.31 -0.81
C TRP A 60 4.21 2.71 -1.91
N TYR A 61 4.87 1.75 -2.56
CA TYR A 61 5.76 2.02 -3.69
C TYR A 61 5.04 2.71 -4.86
N VAL A 62 3.84 2.23 -5.22
CA VAL A 62 3.03 2.84 -6.28
C VAL A 62 2.66 4.27 -5.92
N MET A 63 2.24 4.50 -4.67
CA MET A 63 1.94 5.84 -4.16
C MET A 63 3.16 6.78 -4.25
N PHE A 64 4.34 6.37 -3.76
CA PHE A 64 5.57 7.16 -3.85
C PHE A 64 5.93 7.49 -5.30
N ARG A 65 5.81 6.52 -6.21
CA ARG A 65 6.06 6.74 -7.64
C ARG A 65 5.13 7.80 -8.23
N ILE A 66 3.85 7.80 -7.84
CA ILE A 66 2.88 8.81 -8.28
C ILE A 66 3.25 10.20 -7.73
N MET A 67 3.63 10.29 -6.45
CA MET A 67 4.05 11.54 -5.84
C MET A 67 5.32 12.13 -6.47
N ILE A 68 6.35 11.30 -6.69
CA ILE A 68 7.60 11.73 -7.35
C ILE A 68 7.31 12.21 -8.78
N ARG A 69 6.46 11.50 -9.54
CA ARG A 69 6.06 11.94 -10.88
C ARG A 69 5.30 13.27 -10.86
N ALA A 70 4.44 13.49 -9.88
CA ALA A 70 3.73 14.75 -9.72
C ALA A 70 4.70 15.91 -9.44
N GLN A 71 5.65 15.73 -8.51
CA GLN A 71 6.65 16.75 -8.19
C GLN A 71 7.55 17.10 -9.39
N ASN A 72 7.95 16.10 -10.19
CA ASN A 72 8.78 16.34 -11.37
C ASN A 72 8.03 17.09 -12.49
N ARG A 73 6.71 16.94 -12.59
CA ARG A 73 5.89 17.72 -13.55
C ARG A 73 5.84 19.19 -13.16
N ASP A 74 5.56 19.47 -11.88
CA ASP A 74 5.51 20.84 -11.36
C ASP A 74 6.84 21.61 -11.57
N LYS A 75 7.98 20.92 -11.42
CA LYS A 75 9.31 21.52 -11.60
C LYS A 75 9.60 21.91 -13.06
N ASN A 76 9.16 21.11 -14.03
CA ASN A 76 9.40 21.38 -15.44
C ASN A 76 8.46 22.47 -15.99
N GLU A 77 7.23 22.56 -15.50
CA GLU A 77 6.28 23.62 -15.88
C GLU A 77 6.68 24.99 -15.29
N GLY A 78 7.29 25.04 -14.10
CA GLY A 78 7.76 26.29 -13.48
C GLY A 78 9.09 26.84 -14.01
N SER A 79 9.83 26.08 -14.82
CA SER A 79 11.11 26.53 -15.42
C SER A 79 10.97 27.15 -16.82
N GLY A 80 9.77 27.12 -17.39
CA GLY A 80 9.47 27.61 -18.74
C GLY A 80 8.70 28.94 -18.80
N SER A 81 8.53 29.63 -17.66
CA SER A 81 7.83 30.92 -17.55
C SER A 81 8.77 32.06 -17.20
#